data_AF-A0A3A4WDL1-F1
#
_entry.id   AF-A0A3A4WDL1-F1
#
_cell.length_a   1.000
_cell.length_b   1.000
_cell.length_c   1.000
_cell.angle_alpha   90.00
_cell.angle_beta   90.00
_cell.angle_gamma   90.00
#
_symmetry.space_group_name_H-M   'P 1'
#
loop_
_entity.id
_entity.type
_entity.pdbx_description
1 polymer ?
#
loop_
_entity_poly.entity_id
_entity_poly.type
_entity_poly.pdbx_seq_one_letter_code
_entity_poly.pdbx_strand_id
1 'polypeptide(L)'
;MKLFKMLISGIALCFLTFASLSASETLTSEAAYQKALSLMSEEKYDEAIGILSGLASGNTDTGYHFLLVEALLEKSRVMKESGDPNWKSTAREAQARIKNLYRSNYTNSDYWILYVKFGALIDRENEVAGGFKKIFYYKPGNADALILQGDIYAKLAKESREATIFEERETNNAWDEREDRGQTARKAYKSALESGELPADRKAEVYCRIGDLEMLVFNNKTGAADFWNLAVSAQPDSKWAVSARERLNRYK
;
A
#
# COMPACT_ATOMS: atom_id res chain seq x y z
N MET A 1 63.95 -11.46 16.51
CA MET A 1 62.77 -12.21 16.01
C MET A 1 61.57 -12.23 17.00
N LYS A 2 61.38 -11.21 17.86
CA LYS A 2 60.19 -11.08 18.73
C LYS A 2 59.26 -9.91 18.33
N LEU A 3 59.76 -8.92 17.60
CA LEU A 3 58.99 -7.74 17.17
C LEU A 3 58.04 -7.99 15.98
N PHE A 4 58.29 -9.02 15.16
CA PHE A 4 57.47 -9.30 13.96
C PHE A 4 56.18 -10.09 14.26
N LYS A 5 56.09 -10.77 15.42
CA LYS A 5 54.85 -11.46 15.85
C LYS A 5 53.81 -10.52 16.46
N MET A 6 54.21 -9.33 16.94
CA MET A 6 53.28 -8.34 17.49
C MET A 6 52.51 -7.57 16.42
N LEU A 7 53.10 -7.34 15.24
CA LEU A 7 52.45 -6.59 14.16
C LEU A 7 51.32 -7.40 13.46
N ILE A 8 51.50 -8.71 13.32
CA ILE A 8 50.50 -9.61 12.69
C ILE A 8 49.31 -9.85 13.64
N SER A 9 49.55 -9.85 14.96
CA SER A 9 48.50 -9.98 15.97
C SER A 9 47.60 -8.75 16.07
N GLY A 10 48.11 -7.53 15.80
CA GLY A 10 47.32 -6.30 15.83
C GLY A 10 46.37 -6.15 14.64
N ILE A 11 46.80 -6.57 13.45
CA ILE A 11 45.99 -6.46 12.22
C ILE A 11 44.85 -7.50 12.23
N ALA A 12 45.12 -8.73 12.67
CA ALA A 12 44.08 -9.76 12.78
C ALA A 12 42.99 -9.40 13.82
N LEU A 13 43.37 -8.72 14.92
CA LEU A 13 42.43 -8.25 15.94
C LEU A 13 41.52 -7.13 15.40
N CYS A 14 42.06 -6.21 14.58
CA CYS A 14 41.27 -5.16 13.93
C CYS A 14 40.27 -5.69 12.88
N PHE A 15 40.62 -6.74 12.13
CA PHE A 15 39.69 -7.34 11.16
C PHE A 15 38.56 -8.13 11.84
N LEU A 16 38.85 -8.82 12.95
CA LEU A 16 37.85 -9.54 13.73
C LEU A 16 36.89 -8.60 14.46
N THR A 17 37.35 -7.46 14.98
CA THR A 17 36.48 -6.45 15.61
C THR A 17 35.62 -5.69 14.60
N PHE A 18 36.13 -5.44 13.39
CA PHE A 18 35.35 -4.77 12.35
C PHE A 18 34.22 -5.66 11.79
N ALA A 19 34.48 -6.96 11.62
CA ALA A 19 33.48 -7.91 11.17
C ALA A 19 32.39 -8.17 12.23
N SER A 20 32.73 -8.18 13.52
CA SER A 20 31.75 -8.33 14.59
C SER A 20 30.92 -7.06 14.80
N LEU A 21 31.50 -5.88 14.61
CA LEU A 21 30.79 -4.60 14.67
C LEU A 21 29.80 -4.44 13.51
N SER A 22 30.19 -4.76 12.27
CA SER A 22 29.31 -4.68 11.11
C SER A 22 28.15 -5.69 11.14
N ALA A 23 28.39 -6.89 11.68
CA ALA A 23 27.34 -7.87 11.92
C ALA A 23 26.36 -7.42 13.03
N SER A 24 26.86 -6.74 14.07
CA SER A 24 26.02 -6.19 15.14
C SER A 24 25.17 -5.01 14.67
N GLU A 25 25.72 -4.13 13.83
CA GLU A 25 25.00 -2.99 13.25
C GLU A 25 23.87 -3.45 12.31
N THR A 26 24.13 -4.46 11.46
CA THR A 26 23.10 -5.02 10.56
C THR A 26 21.97 -5.68 11.32
N LEU A 27 22.26 -6.47 12.36
CA LEU A 27 21.25 -7.04 13.26
C LEU A 27 20.41 -5.97 13.97
N THR A 28 21.03 -4.85 14.35
CA THR A 28 20.32 -3.74 15.00
C THR A 28 19.42 -2.99 14.02
N SER A 29 19.86 -2.82 12.76
CA SER A 29 19.07 -2.18 11.71
C SER A 29 17.84 -2.99 11.29
N GLU A 30 17.98 -4.32 11.18
CA GLU A 30 16.88 -5.22 10.84
C GLU A 30 15.83 -5.27 11.97
N ALA A 31 16.29 -5.36 13.23
CA ALA A 31 15.37 -5.33 14.38
C ALA A 31 14.60 -4.01 14.46
N ALA A 32 15.25 -2.88 14.18
CA ALA A 32 14.61 -1.57 14.12
C ALA A 32 13.60 -1.49 12.96
N TYR A 33 13.94 -2.04 11.80
CA TYR A 33 13.05 -2.11 10.63
C TYR A 33 11.79 -2.92 10.94
N GLN A 34 11.93 -4.12 11.50
CA GLN A 34 10.78 -4.97 11.89
C GLN A 34 9.92 -4.30 12.96
N LYS A 35 10.54 -3.61 13.93
CA LYS A 35 9.80 -2.82 14.92
C LYS A 35 8.98 -1.70 14.27
N ALA A 36 9.53 -0.99 13.29
CA ALA A 36 8.79 0.04 12.57
C ALA A 36 7.58 -0.53 11.82
N LEU A 37 7.72 -1.70 11.18
CA LEU A 37 6.60 -2.40 10.53
C LEU A 37 5.49 -2.78 11.52
N SER A 38 5.85 -3.30 12.70
CA SER A 38 4.87 -3.59 13.77
C SER A 38 4.12 -2.33 14.19
N LEU A 39 4.84 -1.24 14.46
CA LEU A 39 4.25 0.04 14.86
C LEU A 39 3.30 0.60 13.80
N MET A 40 3.65 0.48 12.51
CA MET A 40 2.76 0.86 11.41
C MET A 40 1.49 0.02 11.38
N SER A 41 1.58 -1.29 11.63
CA SER A 41 0.40 -2.16 11.71
C SER A 41 -0.51 -1.87 12.91
N GLU A 42 0.05 -1.26 13.96
CA GLU A 42 -0.65 -0.77 15.15
C GLU A 42 -1.08 0.71 15.02
N GLU A 43 -0.92 1.32 13.84
CA GLU A 43 -1.19 2.74 13.56
C GLU A 43 -0.40 3.74 14.43
N LYS A 44 0.69 3.29 15.07
CA LYS A 44 1.62 4.12 15.86
C LYS A 44 2.64 4.82 14.97
N TYR A 45 2.15 5.66 14.06
CA TYR A 45 2.97 6.22 12.99
C TYR A 45 4.09 7.15 13.49
N ASP A 46 3.88 7.91 14.57
CA ASP A 46 4.92 8.81 15.09
C ASP A 46 6.18 8.06 15.55
N GLU A 47 5.98 6.95 16.28
CA GLU A 47 7.08 6.09 16.72
C GLU A 47 7.77 5.41 15.53
N ALA A 48 6.98 4.92 14.57
CA ALA A 48 7.51 4.30 13.35
C ALA A 48 8.35 5.29 12.53
N ILE A 49 7.85 6.51 12.30
CA ILE A 49 8.53 7.57 11.55
C ILE A 49 9.83 7.97 12.26
N GLY A 50 9.85 8.03 13.59
CA GLY A 50 11.06 8.31 14.36
C GLY A 50 12.17 7.27 14.10
N ILE A 51 11.81 5.98 14.17
CA ILE A 51 12.75 4.89 13.89
C ILE A 51 13.24 4.94 12.42
N LEU A 52 12.31 5.07 11.47
CA LEU A 52 12.62 5.06 10.04
C LEU A 52 13.44 6.28 9.62
N SER A 53 13.21 7.44 10.22
CA SER A 53 14.02 8.63 9.99
C SER A 53 15.46 8.43 10.48
N GLY A 54 15.64 7.76 11.63
CA GLY A 54 16.96 7.35 12.11
C GLY A 54 17.67 6.44 11.12
N LEU A 55 17.00 5.37 10.68
CA LEU A 55 17.54 4.42 9.70
C LEU A 55 17.89 5.10 8.36
N ALA A 56 17.03 6.00 7.87
CA ALA A 56 17.20 6.69 6.60
C ALA A 56 18.30 7.78 6.64
N SER A 57 18.58 8.38 7.80
CA SER A 57 19.52 9.50 7.93
C SER A 57 20.98 9.12 7.70
N GLY A 58 21.34 7.85 7.91
CA GLY A 58 22.70 7.32 7.75
C GLY A 58 22.86 6.34 6.60
N ASN A 59 21.82 6.08 5.81
CA ASN A 59 21.81 5.00 4.84
C ASN A 59 21.22 5.42 3.48
N THR A 60 21.89 5.00 2.41
CA THR A 60 21.41 5.14 1.01
C THR A 60 20.44 4.05 0.60
N ASP A 61 20.16 3.07 1.47
CA ASP A 61 19.19 2.01 1.23
C ASP A 61 17.80 2.60 1.01
N THR A 62 17.36 2.51 -0.24
CA THR A 62 16.07 2.98 -0.71
C THR A 62 14.87 2.34 0.00
N GLY A 63 15.02 1.14 0.58
CA GLY A 63 13.96 0.47 1.33
C GLY A 63 13.51 1.26 2.54
N TYR A 64 14.45 1.81 3.33
CA TYR A 64 14.11 2.65 4.48
C TYR A 64 13.44 3.95 4.08
N HIS A 65 13.88 4.56 2.97
CA HIS A 65 13.26 5.78 2.45
C HIS A 65 11.84 5.52 1.92
N PHE A 66 11.61 4.39 1.25
CA PHE A 66 10.27 4.01 0.79
C PHE A 66 9.32 3.77 1.96
N LEU A 67 9.76 2.99 2.96
CA LEU A 67 8.92 2.69 4.11
C LEU A 67 8.62 3.95 4.96
N LEU A 68 9.59 4.86 5.08
CA LEU A 68 9.38 6.15 5.72
C LEU A 68 8.32 7.00 5.01
N VAL A 69 8.39 7.06 3.67
CA VAL A 69 7.38 7.77 2.87
C VAL A 69 6.02 7.11 3.03
N GLU A 70 5.95 5.78 3.03
CA GLU A 70 4.71 5.05 3.27
C GLU A 70 4.11 5.38 4.64
N ALA A 71 4.91 5.38 5.71
CA ALA A 71 4.45 5.75 7.05
C ALA A 71 3.90 7.20 7.10
N LEU A 72 4.57 8.14 6.43
CA LEU A 72 4.09 9.53 6.33
C LEU A 72 2.76 9.63 5.57
N LEU A 73 2.60 8.87 4.47
CA LEU A 73 1.37 8.85 3.69
C LEU A 73 0.21 8.25 4.48
N GLU A 74 0.41 7.12 5.15
CA GLU A 74 -0.63 6.48 5.97
C GLU A 74 -1.02 7.35 7.17
N LYS A 75 -0.04 7.96 7.86
CA LYS A 75 -0.32 8.94 8.91
C LYS A 75 -1.16 10.09 8.38
N SER A 76 -0.76 10.67 7.25
CA SER A 76 -1.48 11.79 6.65
C SER A 76 -2.90 11.41 6.23
N ARG A 77 -3.10 10.19 5.71
CA ARG A 77 -4.42 9.63 5.39
C ARG A 77 -5.31 9.55 6.63
N VAL A 78 -4.83 8.95 7.71
CA VAL A 78 -5.59 8.85 8.98
C VAL A 78 -5.93 10.23 9.54
N MET A 79 -4.99 11.17 9.51
CA MET A 79 -5.23 12.57 9.91
C MET A 79 -6.29 13.26 9.02
N LYS A 80 -6.26 13.02 7.70
CA LYS A 80 -7.26 13.56 6.77
C LYS A 80 -8.65 13.02 7.08
N GLU A 81 -8.76 11.71 7.33
CA GLU A 81 -10.01 11.02 7.65
C GLU A 81 -10.60 11.45 9.01
N SER A 82 -9.75 11.76 9.99
CA SER A 82 -10.18 12.28 11.30
C SER A 82 -10.47 13.78 11.31
N GLY A 83 -10.20 14.49 10.21
CA GLY A 83 -10.39 15.94 10.11
C GLY A 83 -9.28 16.78 10.78
N ASP A 84 -8.13 16.18 11.13
CA ASP A 84 -6.99 16.90 11.70
C ASP A 84 -6.37 17.85 10.67
N PRO A 85 -6.38 19.18 10.89
CA PRO A 85 -5.88 20.15 9.92
C PRO A 85 -4.39 20.02 9.60
N ASN A 86 -3.62 19.34 10.45
CA ASN A 86 -2.18 19.13 10.26
C ASN A 86 -1.85 18.07 9.21
N TRP A 87 -2.83 17.34 8.68
CA TRP A 87 -2.61 16.28 7.68
C TRP A 87 -1.80 16.78 6.47
N LYS A 88 -2.04 18.03 6.05
CA LYS A 88 -1.34 18.68 4.92
C LYS A 88 0.14 18.87 5.18
N SER A 89 0.54 19.10 6.44
CA SER A 89 1.95 19.24 6.79
C SER A 89 2.68 17.91 6.58
N THR A 90 2.11 16.82 7.10
CA THR A 90 2.63 15.46 6.91
C THR A 90 2.67 15.07 5.43
N ALA A 91 1.63 15.42 4.65
CA ALA A 91 1.60 15.17 3.21
C ALA A 91 2.71 15.91 2.45
N ARG A 92 3.02 17.16 2.83
CA ARG A 92 4.11 17.93 2.22
C ARG A 92 5.48 17.31 2.51
N GLU A 93 5.68 16.77 3.71
CA GLU A 93 6.91 16.04 4.02
C GLU A 93 7.05 14.80 3.13
N ALA A 94 5.98 14.00 3.01
CA ALA A 94 5.96 12.85 2.10
C ALA A 94 6.28 13.27 0.65
N GLN A 95 5.66 14.35 0.17
CA GLN A 95 5.90 14.89 -1.18
C GLN A 95 7.36 15.27 -1.40
N ALA A 96 7.99 15.96 -0.45
CA ALA A 96 9.39 16.36 -0.55
C ALA A 96 10.31 15.14 -0.69
N ARG A 97 10.03 14.08 0.08
CA ARG A 97 10.79 12.82 0.02
C ARG A 97 10.55 12.07 -1.29
N ILE A 98 9.30 11.98 -1.77
CA ILE A 98 8.96 11.42 -3.09
C ILE A 98 9.74 12.14 -4.19
N LYS A 99 9.80 13.47 -4.15
CA LYS A 99 10.55 14.25 -5.16
C LYS A 99 12.04 13.90 -5.16
N ASN A 100 12.64 13.70 -3.99
CA ASN A 100 14.05 13.33 -3.87
C ASN A 100 14.33 11.92 -4.41
N LEU A 101 13.38 10.99 -4.23
CA LEU A 101 13.51 9.62 -4.70
C LEU A 101 13.41 9.47 -6.22
N TYR A 102 12.78 10.43 -6.93
CA TYR A 102 12.48 10.32 -8.36
C TYR A 102 13.70 9.99 -9.22
N ARG A 103 14.80 10.74 -9.08
CA ARG A 103 15.95 10.64 -10.00
C ARG A 103 16.55 9.23 -10.04
N SER A 104 16.58 8.56 -8.90
CA SER A 104 17.18 7.23 -8.76
C SER A 104 16.17 6.09 -8.91
N ASN A 105 14.86 6.39 -8.92
CA ASN A 105 13.81 5.37 -8.82
C ASN A 105 12.67 5.51 -9.84
N TYR A 106 12.79 6.36 -10.86
CA TYR A 106 11.72 6.58 -11.84
C TYR A 106 11.37 5.33 -12.68
N THR A 107 12.20 4.28 -12.66
CA THR A 107 11.92 2.97 -13.26
C THR A 107 11.46 1.92 -12.25
N ASN A 108 11.43 2.24 -10.96
CA ASN A 108 11.01 1.34 -9.91
C ASN A 108 9.48 1.43 -9.74
N SER A 109 8.79 0.29 -9.80
CA SER A 109 7.35 0.20 -9.53
C SER A 109 6.97 0.76 -8.16
N ASP A 110 7.77 0.52 -7.12
CA ASP A 110 7.43 0.89 -5.75
C ASP A 110 7.48 2.40 -5.54
N TYR A 111 8.36 3.10 -6.26
CA TYR A 111 8.34 4.57 -6.32
C TYR A 111 7.00 5.08 -6.85
N TRP A 112 6.50 4.49 -7.94
CA TRP A 112 5.23 4.91 -8.52
C TRP A 112 4.03 4.52 -7.65
N ILE A 113 4.13 3.47 -6.84
CA ILE A 113 3.13 3.15 -5.80
C ILE A 113 3.02 4.31 -4.80
N LEU A 114 4.15 4.81 -4.28
CA LEU A 114 4.16 5.96 -3.36
C LEU A 114 3.61 7.22 -4.03
N TYR A 115 3.96 7.44 -5.30
CA TYR A 115 3.43 8.56 -6.09
C TYR A 115 1.91 8.49 -6.24
N VAL A 116 1.36 7.32 -6.56
CA VAL A 116 -0.08 7.08 -6.68
C VAL A 116 -0.79 7.26 -5.34
N LYS A 117 -0.25 6.71 -4.25
CA LYS A 117 -0.80 6.91 -2.90
C LYS A 117 -0.86 8.39 -2.54
N PHE A 118 0.21 9.15 -2.83
CA PHE A 118 0.21 10.60 -2.64
C PHE A 118 -0.84 11.30 -3.51
N GLY A 119 -0.91 10.99 -4.80
CA GLY A 119 -1.91 11.57 -5.70
C GLY A 119 -3.34 11.31 -5.23
N ALA A 120 -3.64 10.11 -4.76
CA ALA A 120 -4.94 9.76 -4.19
C ALA A 120 -5.22 10.51 -2.87
N LEU A 121 -4.21 10.69 -2.01
CA LEU A 121 -4.34 11.45 -0.77
C LEU A 121 -4.72 12.92 -1.01
N ILE A 122 -4.26 13.53 -2.11
CA ILE A 122 -4.54 14.92 -2.48
C ILE A 122 -5.55 15.05 -3.63
N ASP A 123 -6.32 14.01 -3.90
CA ASP A 123 -7.43 13.99 -4.86
C ASP A 123 -7.00 14.42 -6.29
N ARG A 124 -5.84 13.92 -6.75
CA ARG A 124 -5.25 14.14 -8.09
C ARG A 124 -5.42 12.91 -8.98
N GLU A 125 -6.61 12.70 -9.51
CA GLU A 125 -6.94 11.50 -10.30
C GLU A 125 -6.08 11.33 -11.56
N ASN A 126 -5.75 12.42 -12.27
CA ASN A 126 -4.87 12.35 -13.44
C ASN A 126 -3.47 11.82 -13.08
N GLU A 127 -2.96 12.19 -11.91
CA GLU A 127 -1.67 11.70 -11.40
C GLU A 127 -1.76 10.24 -10.99
N VAL A 128 -2.86 9.82 -10.35
CA VAL A 128 -3.17 8.42 -10.02
C VAL A 128 -3.18 7.56 -11.29
N ALA A 129 -3.94 7.97 -12.31
CA ALA A 129 -4.04 7.23 -13.57
C ALA A 129 -2.69 7.15 -14.29
N GLY A 130 -1.93 8.25 -14.33
CA GLY A 130 -0.58 8.28 -14.89
C GLY A 130 0.40 7.38 -14.14
N GLY A 131 0.33 7.37 -12.80
CA GLY A 131 1.17 6.54 -11.96
C GLY A 131 0.91 5.05 -12.14
N PHE A 132 -0.35 4.61 -12.21
CA PHE A 132 -0.68 3.21 -12.50
C PHE A 132 -0.14 2.73 -13.86
N LYS A 133 -0.22 3.58 -14.90
CA LYS A 133 0.40 3.27 -16.19
C LYS A 133 1.90 2.98 -16.05
N LYS A 134 2.60 3.73 -15.19
CA LYS A 134 4.03 3.51 -14.92
C LYS A 134 4.28 2.25 -14.09
N ILE A 135 3.49 2.00 -13.04
CA ILE A 135 3.59 0.78 -12.22
C ILE A 135 3.52 -0.46 -13.11
N PHE A 136 2.46 -0.59 -13.92
CA PHE A 136 2.25 -1.78 -14.74
C PHE A 136 3.14 -1.85 -15.98
N TYR A 137 3.74 -0.73 -16.41
CA TYR A 137 4.79 -0.75 -17.42
C TYR A 137 6.07 -1.41 -16.90
N TYR A 138 6.50 -1.09 -15.67
CA TYR A 138 7.74 -1.62 -15.09
C TYR A 138 7.56 -2.98 -14.39
N LYS A 139 6.38 -3.26 -13.81
CA LYS A 139 6.07 -4.52 -13.15
C LYS A 139 4.64 -4.97 -13.49
N PRO A 140 4.43 -5.56 -14.69
CA PRO A 140 3.14 -6.15 -15.07
C PRO A 140 2.72 -7.20 -14.04
N GLY A 141 1.42 -7.24 -13.69
CA GLY A 141 0.91 -8.22 -12.73
C GLY A 141 1.37 -8.00 -11.28
N ASN A 142 1.81 -6.79 -10.91
CA ASN A 142 2.06 -6.48 -9.50
C ASN A 142 0.74 -6.55 -8.71
N ALA A 143 0.56 -7.64 -7.96
CA ALA A 143 -0.67 -7.93 -7.23
C ALA A 143 -1.04 -6.83 -6.23
N ASP A 144 -0.06 -6.32 -5.46
CA ASP A 144 -0.32 -5.24 -4.49
C ASP A 144 -0.72 -3.93 -5.17
N ALA A 145 -0.13 -3.62 -6.33
CA ALA A 145 -0.53 -2.45 -7.10
C ALA A 145 -1.92 -2.61 -7.72
N LEU A 146 -2.31 -3.82 -8.13
CA LEU A 146 -3.66 -4.12 -8.60
C LEU A 146 -4.68 -4.00 -7.47
N ILE A 147 -4.35 -4.46 -6.26
CA ILE A 147 -5.18 -4.28 -5.08
C ILE A 147 -5.33 -2.79 -4.75
N LEU A 148 -4.23 -2.02 -4.76
CA LEU A 148 -4.26 -0.57 -4.55
C LEU A 148 -5.10 0.16 -5.60
N GLN A 149 -5.03 -0.26 -6.87
CA GLN A 149 -5.89 0.28 -7.92
C GLN A 149 -7.36 -0.02 -7.64
N GLY A 150 -7.65 -1.26 -7.24
CA GLY A 150 -8.98 -1.66 -6.78
C GLY A 150 -9.49 -0.74 -5.67
N ASP A 151 -8.68 -0.48 -4.64
CA ASP A 151 -9.06 0.33 -3.48
C ASP A 151 -9.37 1.77 -3.86
N ILE A 152 -8.48 2.40 -4.64
CA ILE A 152 -8.63 3.80 -5.03
C ILE A 152 -9.87 3.97 -5.91
N TYR A 153 -10.05 3.13 -6.93
CA TYR A 153 -11.19 3.26 -7.83
C TYR A 153 -12.51 2.84 -7.16
N ALA A 154 -12.49 1.91 -6.21
CA ALA A 154 -13.69 1.58 -5.42
C ALA A 154 -14.10 2.76 -4.53
N LYS A 155 -13.15 3.48 -3.95
CA LYS A 155 -13.42 4.72 -3.21
C LYS A 155 -14.00 5.80 -4.12
N LEU A 156 -13.35 6.07 -5.25
CA LEU A 156 -13.83 7.07 -6.22
C LEU A 156 -15.24 6.73 -6.71
N ALA A 157 -15.53 5.46 -7.00
CA ALA A 157 -16.87 5.01 -7.38
C ALA A 157 -17.93 5.31 -6.30
N LYS A 158 -17.61 5.09 -5.02
CA LYS A 158 -18.53 5.40 -3.90
C LYS A 158 -18.77 6.90 -3.72
N GLU A 159 -17.76 7.72 -4.02
CA GLU A 159 -17.84 9.18 -3.92
C GLU A 159 -18.45 9.84 -5.17
N SER A 160 -18.58 9.08 -6.26
CA SER A 160 -19.19 9.53 -7.51
C SER A 160 -20.68 9.75 -7.32
N ARG A 161 -21.21 10.80 -7.96
CA ARG A 161 -22.65 11.06 -7.96
C ARG A 161 -23.34 9.95 -8.77
N GLU A 162 -24.46 9.43 -8.27
CA GLU A 162 -25.30 8.53 -9.05
C GLU A 162 -25.86 9.31 -10.26
N ALA A 163 -25.74 8.77 -11.46
CA ALA A 163 -26.37 9.35 -12.64
C ALA A 163 -27.87 9.50 -12.39
N THR A 164 -28.42 10.68 -12.65
CA THR A 164 -29.87 10.88 -12.47
C THR A 164 -30.64 10.34 -13.66
N ILE A 165 -31.86 9.83 -13.44
CA ILE A 165 -32.77 9.30 -14.47
C ILE A 165 -32.99 10.29 -15.64
N PHE A 166 -32.76 11.59 -15.42
CA PHE A 166 -32.86 12.63 -16.44
C PHE A 166 -31.67 12.62 -17.43
N GLU A 167 -30.45 12.35 -16.95
CA GLU A 167 -29.22 12.32 -17.75
C GLU A 167 -29.14 11.09 -18.67
N GLU A 168 -29.69 9.95 -18.23
CA GLU A 168 -29.84 8.72 -19.03
C GLU A 168 -30.76 8.90 -20.24
N ARG A 169 -31.76 9.81 -20.15
CA ARG A 169 -32.74 10.02 -21.22
C ARG A 169 -32.25 10.97 -22.32
N GLU A 170 -31.36 11.90 -22.00
CA GLU A 170 -30.84 12.86 -22.99
C GLU A 170 -29.64 12.31 -23.78
N THR A 171 -28.90 11.37 -23.21
CA THR A 171 -27.76 10.76 -23.89
C THR A 171 -27.89 9.25 -23.84
N ASN A 172 -28.15 8.60 -24.98
CA ASN A 172 -28.03 7.14 -25.16
C ASN A 172 -26.60 6.59 -24.90
N ASN A 173 -25.73 7.39 -24.27
CA ASN A 173 -24.34 7.17 -23.87
C ASN A 173 -24.02 7.96 -22.57
N ALA A 174 -24.95 8.03 -21.61
CA ALA A 174 -24.65 8.61 -20.31
C ALA A 174 -23.51 7.82 -19.67
N TRP A 175 -22.30 8.38 -19.71
CA TRP A 175 -21.14 7.78 -19.07
C TRP A 175 -21.38 7.83 -17.56
N ASP A 176 -21.75 6.69 -16.98
CA ASP A 176 -21.87 6.56 -15.53
C ASP A 176 -20.47 6.44 -14.94
N GLU A 177 -19.96 7.57 -14.45
CA GLU A 177 -18.68 7.69 -13.77
C GLU A 177 -18.53 6.69 -12.61
N ARG A 178 -19.62 6.46 -11.86
CA ARG A 178 -19.63 5.50 -10.75
C ARG A 178 -19.46 4.09 -11.27
N GLU A 179 -20.17 3.73 -12.33
CA GLU A 179 -20.07 2.41 -12.93
C GLU A 179 -18.68 2.17 -13.53
N ASP A 180 -18.15 3.11 -14.31
CA ASP A 180 -16.83 3.00 -14.95
C ASP A 180 -15.69 2.84 -13.92
N ARG A 181 -15.70 3.67 -12.87
CA ARG A 181 -14.75 3.56 -11.75
C ARG A 181 -14.92 2.23 -11.02
N GLY A 182 -16.16 1.81 -10.78
CA GLY A 182 -16.44 0.50 -10.20
C GLY A 182 -15.89 -0.64 -11.05
N GLN A 183 -16.08 -0.58 -12.38
CA GLN A 183 -15.63 -1.63 -13.30
C GLN A 183 -14.10 -1.69 -13.32
N THR A 184 -13.44 -0.53 -13.30
CA THR A 184 -11.99 -0.43 -13.15
C THR A 184 -11.51 -1.09 -11.86
N ALA A 185 -12.16 -0.81 -10.73
CA ALA A 185 -11.84 -1.43 -9.44
C ALA A 185 -12.02 -2.95 -9.47
N ARG A 186 -13.16 -3.41 -9.99
CA ARG A 186 -13.51 -4.84 -10.12
C ARG A 186 -12.49 -5.59 -10.96
N LYS A 187 -12.09 -5.01 -12.10
CA LYS A 187 -11.07 -5.58 -12.98
C LYS A 187 -9.73 -5.69 -12.27
N ALA A 188 -9.30 -4.63 -11.58
CA ALA A 188 -8.03 -4.63 -10.87
C ALA A 188 -7.98 -5.72 -9.78
N TYR A 189 -9.02 -5.85 -8.95
CA TYR A 189 -9.10 -6.92 -7.96
C TYR A 189 -9.08 -8.33 -8.57
N LYS A 190 -9.84 -8.57 -9.65
CA LYS A 190 -9.82 -9.86 -10.35
C LYS A 190 -8.44 -10.18 -10.92
N SER A 191 -7.81 -9.21 -11.56
CA SER A 191 -6.44 -9.37 -12.06
C SER A 191 -5.45 -9.64 -10.92
N ALA A 192 -5.64 -9.07 -9.73
CA ALA A 192 -4.79 -9.38 -8.56
C ALA A 192 -4.91 -10.84 -8.13
N LEU A 193 -6.14 -11.39 -8.13
CA LEU A 193 -6.39 -12.81 -7.83
C LEU A 193 -5.77 -13.76 -8.87
N GLU A 194 -5.61 -13.27 -10.11
CA GLU A 194 -5.02 -14.01 -11.24
C GLU A 194 -3.49 -13.84 -11.34
N SER A 195 -2.91 -12.78 -10.75
CA SER A 195 -1.52 -12.37 -10.98
C SER A 195 -0.43 -13.17 -10.22
N GLY A 196 -0.73 -14.41 -9.80
CA GLY A 196 0.19 -15.30 -9.07
C GLY A 196 -0.42 -15.88 -7.79
N GLU A 197 0.39 -16.59 -6.99
CA GLU A 197 -0.06 -17.15 -5.72
C GLU A 197 -0.15 -16.06 -4.63
N LEU A 198 -1.26 -15.32 -4.62
CA LEU A 198 -1.64 -14.55 -3.44
C LEU A 198 -1.85 -15.51 -2.24
N PRO A 199 -1.30 -15.20 -1.06
CA PRO A 199 -1.60 -15.93 0.17
C PRO A 199 -3.11 -16.01 0.42
N ALA A 200 -3.54 -17.07 1.12
CA ALA A 200 -4.95 -17.35 1.37
C ALA A 200 -5.68 -16.18 2.08
N ASP A 201 -5.01 -15.51 3.03
CA ASP A 201 -5.56 -14.35 3.74
C ASP A 201 -5.77 -13.13 2.82
N ARG A 202 -4.83 -12.87 1.90
CA ARG A 202 -4.90 -11.81 0.88
C ARG A 202 -5.96 -12.12 -0.16
N LYS A 203 -6.16 -13.39 -0.53
CA LYS A 203 -7.29 -13.80 -1.36
C LYS A 203 -8.61 -13.52 -0.65
N ALA A 204 -8.73 -13.89 0.64
CA ALA A 204 -9.92 -13.61 1.43
C ALA A 204 -10.20 -12.10 1.53
N GLU A 205 -9.17 -11.29 1.71
CA GLU A 205 -9.25 -9.82 1.68
C GLU A 205 -9.83 -9.30 0.37
N VAL A 206 -9.25 -9.69 -0.76
CA VAL A 206 -9.66 -9.21 -2.09
C VAL A 206 -11.09 -9.65 -2.40
N TYR A 207 -11.45 -10.90 -2.11
CA TYR A 207 -12.83 -11.35 -2.25
C TYR A 207 -13.81 -10.53 -1.40
N CYS A 208 -13.45 -10.24 -0.15
CA CYS A 208 -14.28 -9.41 0.73
C CYS A 208 -14.49 -8.01 0.15
N ARG A 209 -13.44 -7.39 -0.38
CA ARG A 209 -13.47 -6.07 -1.05
C ARG A 209 -14.30 -6.07 -2.33
N ILE A 210 -14.23 -7.12 -3.16
CA ILE A 210 -15.09 -7.26 -4.34
C ILE A 210 -16.56 -7.38 -3.91
N GLY A 211 -16.85 -8.16 -2.87
CA GLY A 211 -18.23 -8.26 -2.37
C GLY A 211 -18.80 -6.92 -1.89
N ASP A 212 -17.97 -6.12 -1.21
CA ASP A 212 -18.34 -4.75 -0.80
C ASP A 212 -18.57 -3.84 -2.02
N LEU A 213 -17.77 -3.98 -3.07
CA LEU A 213 -17.94 -3.24 -4.32
C LEU A 213 -19.23 -3.64 -5.04
N GLU A 214 -19.52 -4.94 -5.19
CA GLU A 214 -20.76 -5.44 -5.78
C GLU A 214 -22.00 -4.92 -5.05
N MET A 215 -21.96 -4.91 -3.72
CA MET A 215 -23.07 -4.40 -2.91
C MET A 215 -23.22 -2.88 -3.03
N LEU A 216 -22.14 -2.13 -2.81
CA LEU A 216 -22.21 -0.69 -2.58
C LEU A 216 -22.14 0.14 -3.86
N VAL A 217 -21.61 -0.38 -4.94
CA VAL A 217 -21.47 0.34 -6.22
C VAL A 217 -22.43 -0.21 -7.26
N PHE A 218 -22.56 -1.53 -7.37
CA PHE A 218 -23.38 -2.16 -8.40
C PHE A 218 -24.77 -2.59 -7.94
N ASN A 219 -25.09 -2.44 -6.65
CA ASN A 219 -26.34 -2.92 -6.04
C ASN A 219 -26.61 -4.42 -6.35
N ASN A 220 -25.54 -5.20 -6.57
CA ASN A 220 -25.58 -6.60 -6.95
C ASN A 220 -25.48 -7.49 -5.72
N LYS A 221 -26.62 -7.71 -5.07
CA LYS A 221 -26.69 -8.46 -3.79
C LYS A 221 -26.21 -9.90 -3.92
N THR A 222 -26.58 -10.58 -5.01
CA THR A 222 -26.20 -11.97 -5.26
C THR A 222 -24.70 -12.08 -5.48
N GLY A 223 -24.13 -11.24 -6.36
CA GLY A 223 -22.69 -11.22 -6.60
C GLY A 223 -21.90 -10.87 -5.34
N ALA A 224 -22.41 -9.94 -4.52
CA ALA A 224 -21.79 -9.62 -3.24
C ALA A 224 -21.73 -10.83 -2.30
N ALA A 225 -22.85 -11.58 -2.17
CA ALA A 225 -22.91 -12.78 -1.34
C ALA A 225 -21.96 -13.88 -1.85
N ASP A 226 -21.87 -14.09 -3.16
CA ASP A 226 -20.95 -15.05 -3.76
C ASP A 226 -19.50 -14.75 -3.38
N PHE A 227 -19.07 -13.49 -3.51
CA PHE A 227 -17.72 -13.08 -3.16
C PHE A 227 -17.44 -13.13 -1.66
N TRP A 228 -18.41 -12.79 -0.80
CA TRP A 228 -18.25 -12.96 0.64
C TRP A 228 -18.14 -14.44 1.04
N ASN A 229 -18.86 -15.34 0.38
CA ASN A 229 -18.68 -16.78 0.58
C ASN A 229 -17.28 -17.23 0.14
N LEU A 230 -16.77 -16.75 -1.00
CA LEU A 230 -15.40 -17.02 -1.43
C LEU A 230 -14.36 -16.51 -0.43
N ALA A 231 -14.58 -15.35 0.20
CA ALA A 231 -13.71 -14.84 1.25
C ALA A 231 -13.67 -15.77 2.47
N VAL A 232 -14.84 -16.27 2.89
CA VAL A 232 -14.95 -17.25 4.00
C VAL A 232 -14.26 -18.56 3.66
N SER A 233 -14.41 -19.06 2.43
CA SER A 233 -13.78 -20.31 1.99
C SER A 233 -12.26 -20.19 1.82
N ALA A 234 -11.77 -19.03 1.39
CA ALA A 234 -10.34 -18.82 1.15
C ALA A 234 -9.50 -18.89 2.43
N GLN A 235 -9.95 -18.24 3.51
CA GLN A 235 -9.27 -18.30 4.81
C GLN A 235 -10.29 -18.09 5.95
N PRO A 236 -10.94 -19.17 6.45
CA PRO A 236 -12.08 -19.10 7.38
C PRO A 236 -11.83 -18.34 8.68
N ASP A 237 -10.59 -18.33 9.18
CA ASP A 237 -10.21 -17.73 10.46
C ASP A 237 -9.64 -16.31 10.30
N SER A 238 -9.58 -15.79 9.06
CA SER A 238 -9.12 -14.43 8.83
C SER A 238 -10.14 -13.39 9.32
N LYS A 239 -9.65 -12.20 9.69
CA LYS A 239 -10.50 -11.04 9.97
C LYS A 239 -11.46 -10.71 8.81
N TRP A 240 -11.02 -10.99 7.58
CA TRP A 240 -11.80 -10.76 6.36
C TRP A 240 -12.96 -11.75 6.22
N ALA A 241 -12.75 -13.02 6.57
CA ALA A 241 -13.81 -14.01 6.62
C ALA A 241 -14.83 -13.70 7.73
N VAL A 242 -14.38 -13.25 8.91
CA VAL A 242 -15.29 -12.79 9.98
C VAL A 242 -16.15 -11.64 9.47
N SER A 243 -15.52 -10.62 8.90
CA SER A 243 -16.19 -9.48 8.24
C SER A 243 -17.19 -9.89 7.16
N ALA A 244 -16.85 -10.90 6.34
CA ALA A 244 -17.71 -11.42 5.29
C ALA A 244 -18.94 -12.15 5.86
N ARG A 245 -18.77 -12.96 6.92
CA ARG A 245 -19.89 -13.62 7.62
C ARG A 245 -20.86 -12.62 8.24
N GLU A 246 -20.34 -11.56 8.86
CA GLU A 246 -21.17 -10.49 9.41
C GLU A 246 -22.02 -9.83 8.33
N ARG A 247 -21.44 -9.55 7.16
CA ARG A 247 -22.17 -9.02 6.00
C ARG A 247 -23.25 -10.00 5.56
N LEU A 248 -22.90 -11.26 5.29
CA LEU A 248 -23.86 -12.30 4.89
C LEU A 248 -25.04 -12.44 5.86
N ASN A 249 -24.81 -12.34 7.17
CA ASN A 249 -25.86 -12.42 8.18
C ASN A 249 -26.79 -11.21 8.19
N ARG A 250 -26.32 -10.03 7.78
CA ARG A 250 -27.18 -8.83 7.64
C ARG A 250 -28.12 -8.89 6.43
N TYR A 251 -27.89 -9.80 5.49
CA TYR A 251 -28.69 -9.95 4.25
C TYR A 251 -29.57 -11.21 4.23
N LYS A 252 -29.64 -11.95 5.35
CA LYS A 252 -30.65 -12.99 5.56
C LYS A 252 -31.96 -12.35 6.02
#